data_AF-A0A1G6RZ99-F1
#
_entry.id   AF-A0A1G6RZ99-F1
#
_cell.length_a   1.000
_cell.length_b   1.000
_cell.length_c   1.000
_cell.angle_alpha   90.00
_cell.angle_beta   90.00
_cell.angle_gamma   90.00
#
_symmetry.space_group_name_H-M   'P 1'
#
loop_
_entity.id
_entity.type
_entity.pdbx_description
1 polymer ?
#
loop_
_entity_poly.entity_id
_entity_poly.type
_entity_poly.pdbx_seq_one_letter_code
_entity_poly.pdbx_strand_id
1 'polypeptide(L)'
;MPIASPPDAEGTDPPHPRRRPSPLAAFAAGAILTVMMPPRTAHLAAVRTHIKTWLTGLAVADTTAHDIVTATDEALTNAVNHNHDTLTGLVALTIEATPTAITTTITSNGTWTSSTPKEPRISPIGTSTPCQTTPSARRTPEPARDRKLSTGAAAPLPRADLRR
;
A
#
# COMPACT_ATOMS: atom_id res chain seq x y z
N MET A 1 -45.71 18.16 -58.44
CA MET A 1 -44.99 18.61 -57.23
C MET A 1 -44.80 17.41 -56.30
N PRO A 2 -43.62 16.78 -56.22
CA PRO A 2 -43.25 15.97 -55.06
C PRO A 2 -42.28 16.75 -54.17
N ILE A 3 -42.61 16.79 -52.87
CA ILE A 3 -41.82 17.41 -51.80
C ILE A 3 -40.75 16.39 -51.38
N ALA A 4 -39.50 16.81 -51.41
CA ALA A 4 -38.36 16.00 -50.96
C ALA A 4 -38.44 15.79 -49.43
N SER A 5 -38.26 14.55 -48.98
CA SER A 5 -37.99 14.23 -47.58
C SER A 5 -36.65 14.85 -47.15
N PRO A 6 -36.54 15.47 -45.97
CA PRO A 6 -35.23 15.76 -45.39
C PRO A 6 -34.63 14.49 -44.77
N PRO A 7 -33.30 14.30 -44.80
CA PRO A 7 -32.65 13.25 -44.03
C PRO A 7 -32.73 13.59 -42.53
N ASP A 8 -33.03 12.58 -41.73
CA ASP A 8 -33.06 12.65 -40.27
C ASP A 8 -31.77 13.28 -39.75
N ALA A 9 -31.95 14.38 -39.01
CA ALA A 9 -30.88 15.09 -38.34
C ALA A 9 -30.19 14.14 -37.37
N GLU A 10 -28.94 13.80 -37.71
CA GLU A 10 -27.97 13.20 -36.81
C GLU A 10 -27.95 14.04 -35.52
N GLY A 11 -28.41 13.45 -34.43
CA GLY A 11 -28.48 14.08 -33.12
C GLY A 11 -27.11 14.61 -32.75
N THR A 12 -26.92 15.92 -32.92
CA THR A 12 -25.75 16.62 -32.44
C THR A 12 -25.87 16.65 -30.92
N ASP A 13 -25.33 15.62 -30.26
CA ASP A 13 -25.06 15.67 -28.83
C ASP A 13 -24.25 16.96 -28.58
N PRO A 14 -24.74 17.92 -27.78
CA PRO A 14 -23.95 19.08 -27.46
C PRO A 14 -22.63 18.61 -26.85
N PRO A 15 -21.47 19.16 -27.26
CA PRO A 15 -20.22 18.78 -26.65
C PRO A 15 -20.32 19.08 -25.16
N HIS A 16 -20.46 18.02 -24.36
CA HIS A 16 -20.36 18.13 -22.91
C HIS A 16 -19.06 18.90 -22.63
N PRO A 17 -19.10 20.03 -21.91
CA PRO A 17 -17.90 20.81 -21.67
C PRO A 17 -16.88 19.85 -21.07
N ARG A 18 -15.76 19.63 -21.77
CA ARG A 18 -14.66 18.80 -21.28
C ARG A 18 -14.30 19.36 -19.92
N ARG A 19 -14.75 18.70 -18.86
CA ARG A 19 -14.66 19.21 -17.50
C ARG A 19 -13.18 19.40 -17.20
N ARG A 20 -12.71 20.65 -17.13
CA ARG A 20 -11.32 20.96 -16.77
C ARG A 20 -11.00 20.16 -15.50
N PRO A 21 -9.87 19.42 -15.45
CA PRO A 21 -9.42 18.88 -14.19
C PRO A 21 -9.24 20.06 -13.24
N SER A 22 -9.95 20.05 -12.10
CA SER A 22 -9.73 21.08 -11.09
C SER A 22 -8.26 21.01 -10.67
N PRO A 23 -7.61 22.16 -10.44
CA PRO A 23 -6.17 22.18 -10.26
C PRO A 23 -5.77 21.41 -9.00
N LEU A 24 -4.74 20.58 -9.15
CA LEU A 24 -3.95 20.08 -8.03
C LEU A 24 -3.14 21.26 -7.47
N ALA A 25 -3.15 21.44 -6.16
CA ALA A 25 -2.31 22.41 -5.47
C ALA A 25 -1.26 21.66 -4.64
N ALA A 26 0.02 21.98 -4.83
CA ALA A 26 1.12 21.41 -4.06
C ALA A 26 1.98 22.53 -3.48
N PHE A 27 2.30 22.44 -2.20
CA PHE A 27 3.11 23.41 -1.48
C PHE A 27 4.13 22.70 -0.60
N ALA A 28 5.40 23.08 -0.72
CA ALA A 28 6.48 22.58 0.11
C ALA A 28 7.02 23.70 1.00
N ALA A 29 7.13 23.42 2.31
CA ALA A 29 7.75 24.29 3.30
C ALA A 29 8.81 23.49 4.08
N GLY A 30 10.04 23.47 3.56
CA GLY A 30 11.14 22.72 4.16
C GLY A 30 10.80 21.24 4.29
N ALA A 31 10.66 20.79 5.55
CA ALA A 31 10.37 19.42 5.91
C ALA A 31 8.87 19.04 5.86
N ILE A 32 8.03 19.86 5.23
CA ILE A 32 6.60 19.56 5.05
C ILE A 32 6.20 19.73 3.58
N LEU A 33 5.46 18.76 3.04
CA LEU A 33 4.80 18.81 1.74
C LEU A 33 3.28 18.66 1.94
N THR A 34 2.50 19.60 1.42
CA THR A 34 1.04 19.53 1.39
C THR A 34 0.55 19.49 -0.05
N VAL A 35 -0.35 18.57 -0.36
CA VAL A 35 -1.00 18.44 -1.66
C VAL A 35 -2.51 18.34 -1.49
N MET A 36 -3.25 19.14 -2.25
CA MET A 36 -4.71 19.10 -2.31
C MET A 36 -5.13 18.78 -3.73
N MET A 37 -5.99 17.77 -3.90
CA MET A 37 -6.46 17.36 -5.22
C MET A 37 -7.91 16.87 -5.20
N PRO A 38 -8.64 17.00 -6.31
CA PRO A 38 -9.85 16.24 -6.52
C PRO A 38 -9.59 14.73 -6.45
N PRO A 39 -10.55 13.91 -6.01
CA PRO A 39 -10.45 12.45 -5.96
C PRO A 39 -10.53 11.87 -7.38
N ARG A 40 -9.47 12.06 -8.17
CA ARG A 40 -9.35 11.53 -9.53
C ARG A 40 -7.98 10.94 -9.77
N THR A 41 -7.96 9.76 -10.37
CA THR A 41 -6.73 9.01 -10.70
C THR A 41 -5.80 9.79 -11.63
N ALA A 42 -6.35 10.69 -12.47
CA ALA A 42 -5.57 11.56 -13.34
C ALA A 42 -4.55 12.45 -12.61
N HIS A 43 -4.74 12.72 -11.31
CA HIS A 43 -3.81 13.53 -10.52
C HIS A 43 -2.67 12.72 -9.88
N LEU A 44 -2.80 11.40 -9.75
CA LEU A 44 -1.83 10.56 -9.00
C LEU A 44 -0.41 10.65 -9.58
N ALA A 45 -0.26 10.65 -10.91
CA ALA A 45 1.05 10.80 -11.54
C ALA A 45 1.75 12.13 -11.19
N ALA A 46 0.98 13.22 -11.11
CA ALA A 46 1.50 14.53 -10.69
C ALA A 46 1.87 14.52 -9.21
N VAL A 47 1.05 13.94 -8.34
CA VAL A 47 1.35 13.79 -6.90
C VAL A 47 2.65 13.02 -6.69
N ARG A 48 2.83 11.86 -7.35
CA ARG A 48 4.08 11.08 -7.27
C ARG A 48 5.30 11.90 -7.65
N THR A 49 5.17 12.73 -8.68
CA THR A 49 6.25 13.62 -9.13
C THR A 49 6.58 14.67 -8.06
N HIS A 50 5.58 15.29 -7.43
CA HIS A 50 5.78 16.25 -6.35
C HIS A 50 6.46 15.60 -5.13
N ILE A 51 6.00 14.42 -4.71
CA ILE A 51 6.59 13.68 -3.59
C ILE A 51 8.05 13.33 -3.89
N LYS A 52 8.33 12.75 -5.05
CA LYS A 52 9.69 12.38 -5.45
C LYS A 52 10.62 13.60 -5.47
N THR A 53 10.18 14.70 -6.08
CA THR A 53 10.96 15.94 -6.16
C THR A 53 11.28 16.50 -4.78
N TRP A 54 10.29 16.50 -3.88
CA TRP A 54 10.45 16.97 -2.52
C TRP A 54 11.41 16.08 -1.71
N LEU A 55 11.29 14.75 -1.79
CA LEU A 55 12.19 13.80 -1.13
C LEU A 55 13.63 13.92 -1.63
N THR A 56 13.83 14.12 -2.94
CA THR A 56 15.15 14.41 -3.51
C THR A 56 15.72 15.72 -2.95
N GLY A 57 14.89 16.75 -2.80
CA GLY A 57 15.30 18.02 -2.17
C GLY A 57 15.73 17.89 -0.70
N LEU A 58 15.23 16.86 -0.01
CA LEU A 58 15.63 16.49 1.36
C LEU A 58 16.81 15.51 1.42
N ALA A 59 17.43 15.17 0.28
CA ALA A 59 18.51 14.19 0.17
C ALA A 59 18.14 12.80 0.73
N VAL A 60 16.87 12.40 0.64
CA VAL A 60 16.43 11.03 0.96
C VAL A 60 16.98 10.07 -0.10
N ALA A 61 17.53 8.94 0.32
CA ALA A 61 18.07 7.93 -0.58
C ALA A 61 17.02 7.43 -1.58
N ASP A 62 17.40 7.23 -2.84
CA ASP A 62 16.47 6.90 -3.93
C ASP A 62 15.61 5.65 -3.66
N THR A 63 16.18 4.62 -3.01
CA THR A 63 15.45 3.40 -2.65
C THR A 63 14.36 3.70 -1.62
N THR A 64 14.69 4.44 -0.57
CA THR A 64 13.73 4.88 0.46
C THR A 64 12.68 5.81 -0.12
N ALA A 65 13.07 6.72 -1.01
CA ALA A 65 12.13 7.61 -1.68
C ALA A 65 11.15 6.84 -2.57
N HIS A 66 11.62 5.80 -3.26
CA HIS A 66 10.76 4.92 -4.04
C HIS A 66 9.73 4.19 -3.17
N ASP A 67 10.16 3.61 -2.04
CA ASP A 67 9.27 2.89 -1.13
C ASP A 67 8.17 3.82 -0.58
N ILE A 68 8.53 5.05 -0.19
CA ILE A 68 7.59 6.05 0.32
C ILE A 68 6.60 6.47 -0.77
N VAL A 69 7.07 6.73 -1.99
CA VAL A 69 6.20 7.11 -3.12
C VAL A 69 5.20 6.00 -3.41
N THR A 70 5.64 4.74 -3.41
CA THR A 70 4.76 3.58 -3.65
C THR A 70 3.71 3.43 -2.55
N ALA A 71 4.12 3.45 -1.27
CA ALA A 71 3.19 3.35 -0.14
C ALA A 71 2.16 4.49 -0.14
N THR A 72 2.59 5.71 -0.49
CA THR A 72 1.70 6.87 -0.58
C THR A 72 0.75 6.78 -1.76
N ASP A 73 1.21 6.29 -2.93
CA ASP A 73 0.39 6.11 -4.14
C ASP A 73 -0.73 5.09 -3.91
N GLU A 74 -0.44 3.99 -3.21
CA GLU A 74 -1.44 2.99 -2.82
C GLU A 74 -2.50 3.60 -1.89
N ALA A 75 -2.06 4.32 -0.85
CA ALA A 75 -2.96 4.95 0.10
C ALA A 75 -3.83 6.04 -0.55
N LEU A 76 -3.27 6.84 -1.46
CA LEU A 76 -4.00 7.82 -2.26
C LEU A 76 -4.98 7.17 -3.22
N THR A 77 -4.57 6.10 -3.91
CA THR A 77 -5.44 5.35 -4.81
C THR A 77 -6.66 4.81 -4.06
N ASN A 78 -6.46 4.30 -2.85
CA ASN A 78 -7.55 3.89 -1.97
C ASN A 78 -8.45 5.08 -1.62
N ALA A 79 -7.89 6.20 -1.19
CA ALA A 79 -8.66 7.40 -0.85
C ALA A 79 -9.47 7.96 -2.03
N VAL A 80 -8.92 7.91 -3.25
CA VAL A 80 -9.60 8.32 -4.49
C VAL A 80 -10.74 7.35 -4.83
N ASN A 81 -10.47 6.04 -4.79
CA ASN A 81 -11.44 5.02 -5.19
C ASN A 81 -12.62 4.89 -4.22
N HIS A 82 -12.39 5.11 -2.92
CA HIS A 82 -13.42 5.05 -1.90
C HIS A 82 -14.15 6.38 -1.68
N ASN A 83 -13.84 7.41 -2.48
CA ASN A 83 -14.56 8.67 -2.41
C ASN A 83 -15.89 8.56 -3.16
N HIS A 84 -17.00 8.49 -2.43
CA HIS A 84 -18.34 8.36 -2.99
C HIS A 84 -18.77 9.60 -3.80
N ASP A 85 -18.16 10.77 -3.55
CA ASP A 85 -18.39 11.98 -4.33
C ASP A 85 -17.13 12.35 -5.12
N THR A 86 -16.98 11.74 -6.30
CA THR A 86 -15.88 12.02 -7.24
C THR A 86 -15.99 13.39 -7.91
N LEU A 87 -17.09 14.12 -7.68
CA LEU A 87 -17.38 15.40 -8.34
C LEU A 87 -17.12 16.60 -7.44
N THR A 88 -17.32 16.49 -6.13
CA THR A 88 -17.13 17.58 -5.14
C THR A 88 -16.16 17.25 -4.01
N GLY A 89 -15.76 15.97 -3.86
CA GLY A 89 -14.81 15.56 -2.84
C GLY A 89 -13.43 16.21 -2.98
N LEU A 90 -12.71 16.26 -1.87
CA LEU A 90 -11.32 16.68 -1.81
C LEU A 90 -10.48 15.60 -1.12
N VAL A 91 -9.27 15.37 -1.63
CA VAL A 91 -8.23 14.58 -0.96
C VAL A 91 -7.10 15.53 -0.59
N ALA A 92 -6.72 15.53 0.68
CA ALA A 92 -5.57 16.25 1.21
C ALA A 92 -4.50 15.24 1.62
N LEU A 93 -3.27 15.50 1.20
CA LEU A 93 -2.06 14.77 1.57
C LEU A 93 -1.14 15.74 2.30
N THR A 94 -0.63 15.32 3.45
CA THR A 94 0.47 15.99 4.13
C THR A 94 1.58 14.97 4.37
N ILE A 95 2.81 15.31 3.99
CA ILE A 95 4.00 14.53 4.29
C ILE A 95 4.92 15.39 5.13
N GLU A 96 5.33 14.87 6.29
CA GLU A 96 6.22 15.54 7.23
C GLU A 96 7.49 14.70 7.38
N ALA A 97 8.65 15.33 7.24
CA ALA A 97 9.95 14.73 7.45
C ALA A 97 10.54 15.17 8.79
N THR A 98 11.07 14.21 9.52
CA THR A 98 11.91 14.42 10.70
C THR A 98 13.27 13.74 10.45
N PRO A 99 14.29 13.96 11.29
CA PRO A 99 15.58 13.30 11.12
C PRO A 99 15.54 11.76 11.13
N THR A 100 14.47 11.16 11.69
CA THR A 100 14.37 9.71 11.88
C THR A 100 13.14 9.07 11.25
N ALA A 101 12.19 9.85 10.74
CA ALA A 101 10.92 9.34 10.24
C ALA A 101 10.29 10.26 9.20
N ILE A 102 9.51 9.66 8.30
CA ILE A 102 8.60 10.35 7.38
C ILE A 102 7.18 9.92 7.72
N THR A 103 6.34 10.89 8.04
CA THR A 103 4.92 10.67 8.36
C THR A 103 4.08 11.13 7.20
N THR A 104 3.20 10.26 6.72
CA THR A 104 2.27 10.55 5.63
C THR A 104 0.84 10.50 6.14
N THR A 105 0.11 11.60 5.99
CA THR A 105 -1.28 11.74 6.41
C THR A 105 -2.14 12.01 5.18
N ILE A 106 -3.16 11.19 4.96
CA ILE A 106 -4.13 11.36 3.88
C ILE A 106 -5.51 11.55 4.50
N THR A 107 -6.15 12.67 4.18
CA THR A 107 -7.52 12.97 4.58
C THR A 107 -8.40 13.00 3.34
N SER A 108 -9.51 12.27 3.39
CA SER A 108 -10.51 12.29 2.34
C SER A 108 -11.90 12.31 2.96
N ASN A 109 -12.86 12.92 2.26
CA ASN A 109 -14.25 12.97 2.72
C ASN A 109 -15.03 11.67 2.41
N GLY A 110 -14.35 10.64 1.91
CA GLY A 110 -14.95 9.33 1.62
C GLY A 110 -15.12 8.48 2.88
N THR A 111 -16.08 7.56 2.86
CA THR A 111 -16.21 6.54 3.91
C THR A 111 -15.25 5.39 3.62
N TRP A 112 -14.35 5.11 4.55
CA TRP A 112 -13.54 3.91 4.51
C TRP A 112 -14.44 2.70 4.77
N THR A 113 -14.68 1.87 3.76
CA THR A 113 -15.26 0.56 4.00
C THR A 113 -14.16 -0.34 4.52
N SER A 114 -14.17 -0.62 5.83
CA SER A 114 -13.37 -1.70 6.38
C SER A 114 -13.75 -2.97 5.62
N SER A 115 -12.88 -3.44 4.74
CA SER A 115 -12.95 -4.83 4.30
C SER A 115 -12.89 -5.65 5.59
N THR A 116 -14.02 -6.24 5.98
CA THR A 116 -14.01 -7.30 6.98
C THR A 116 -12.89 -8.26 6.59
N PRO A 117 -12.05 -8.72 7.53
CA PRO A 117 -11.04 -9.71 7.21
C PRO A 117 -11.75 -10.81 6.43
N LYS A 118 -11.42 -10.94 5.14
CA LYS A 118 -11.93 -12.05 4.35
C LYS A 118 -11.28 -13.25 5.01
N GLU A 119 -12.07 -13.97 5.81
CA GLU A 119 -11.67 -15.25 6.40
C GLU A 119 -10.88 -15.99 5.32
N PRO A 120 -9.65 -16.45 5.62
CA PRO A 120 -8.86 -17.14 4.62
C PRO A 120 -9.74 -18.27 4.10
N ARG A 121 -10.21 -18.13 2.86
CA ARG A 121 -10.89 -19.20 2.15
C ARG A 121 -9.80 -20.21 1.87
N ILE A 122 -9.52 -21.05 2.86
CA ILE A 122 -8.84 -22.31 2.68
C ILE A 122 -9.77 -23.09 1.76
N SER A 123 -9.56 -22.92 0.46
CA SER A 123 -10.07 -23.88 -0.49
C SER A 123 -9.36 -25.18 -0.13
N PRO A 124 -10.08 -26.28 0.15
CA PRO A 124 -9.42 -27.54 0.46
C PRO A 124 -8.47 -27.85 -0.70
N ILE A 125 -7.18 -27.86 -0.39
CA ILE A 125 -6.14 -28.32 -1.28
C ILE A 125 -6.60 -29.69 -1.77
N GLY A 126 -6.53 -29.86 -3.09
CA GLY A 126 -6.93 -31.07 -3.79
C GLY A 126 -6.47 -32.32 -3.06
N THR A 127 -7.39 -33.27 -2.99
CA THR A 127 -7.22 -34.70 -2.73
C THR A 127 -5.77 -35.10 -2.48
N SER A 128 -5.42 -35.23 -1.20
CA SER A 128 -4.23 -35.94 -0.77
C SER A 128 -4.33 -37.36 -1.34
N THR A 129 -3.62 -37.59 -2.44
CA THR A 129 -3.30 -38.94 -2.87
C THR A 129 -2.37 -39.47 -1.79
N PRO A 130 -2.74 -40.52 -1.04
CA PRO A 130 -1.83 -41.07 -0.06
C PRO A 130 -0.59 -41.60 -0.81
N CYS A 131 0.57 -41.03 -0.52
CA CYS A 131 1.85 -41.66 -0.82
C CYS A 131 1.82 -43.07 -0.21
N GLN A 132 1.60 -44.09 -1.05
CA GLN A 132 1.78 -45.47 -0.65
C GLN A 132 3.27 -45.75 -0.52
N THR A 133 3.82 -45.50 0.67
CA THR A 133 5.13 -46.03 1.06
C THR A 133 4.94 -47.51 1.39
N THR A 134 5.31 -48.38 0.46
CA THR A 134 5.45 -49.82 0.72
C THR A 134 6.48 -50.05 1.84
N PRO A 135 6.19 -50.88 2.86
CA PRO A 135 7.18 -51.27 3.84
C PRO A 135 8.11 -52.32 3.23
N SER A 136 9.31 -51.91 2.83
CA SER A 136 10.41 -52.83 2.52
C SER A 136 11.01 -53.40 3.80
N ALA A 137 11.28 -54.70 3.76
CA ALA A 137 11.53 -55.58 4.88
C ALA A 137 12.68 -55.15 5.83
N ARG A 138 12.46 -55.51 7.10
CA ARG A 138 13.42 -55.69 8.21
C ARG A 138 14.88 -55.82 7.76
N ARG A 139 15.71 -54.92 8.24
CA ARG A 139 17.13 -55.19 8.48
C ARG A 139 17.53 -54.52 9.80
N THR A 140 17.74 -55.35 10.81
CA THR A 140 18.28 -55.00 12.12
C THR A 140 19.72 -54.50 11.96
N PRO A 141 20.13 -53.45 12.70
CA PRO A 141 21.48 -53.40 13.20
C PRO A 141 21.52 -53.47 14.73
N GLU A 142 22.47 -54.28 15.16
CA GLU A 142 23.00 -54.61 16.48
C GLU A 142 23.34 -53.39 17.38
N PRO A 143 23.35 -53.54 18.73
CA PRO A 143 23.53 -52.42 19.64
C PRO A 143 24.97 -52.21 20.12
N ALA A 144 25.15 -51.05 20.76
CA ALA A 144 26.22 -50.61 21.65
C ALA A 144 27.37 -49.80 21.03
N ARG A 145 27.48 -48.54 21.49
CA ARG A 145 28.44 -48.21 22.56
C ARG A 145 28.21 -46.82 23.14
N ASP A 146 28.28 -46.79 24.47
CA ASP A 146 28.38 -45.64 25.35
C ASP A 146 29.29 -44.51 24.84
N ARG A 147 28.83 -43.26 25.00
CA ARG A 147 29.71 -42.24 25.58
C ARG A 147 28.93 -41.22 26.41
N LYS A 148 29.42 -41.11 27.64
CA LYS A 148 28.95 -40.36 28.80
C LYS A 148 28.85 -38.84 28.59
N LEU A 149 27.86 -38.27 29.29
CA LEU A 149 27.87 -37.06 30.15
C LEU A 149 28.70 -35.85 29.67
N SER A 150 28.07 -34.68 29.55
CA SER A 150 28.21 -33.68 30.63
C SER A 150 27.19 -32.54 30.49
N THR A 151 26.42 -32.39 31.56
CA THR A 151 25.64 -31.22 31.96
C THR A 151 26.56 -30.02 32.24
N GLY A 152 26.07 -28.81 31.99
CA GLY A 152 26.70 -27.56 32.43
C GLY A 152 25.71 -26.41 32.42
N ALA A 153 25.04 -26.20 33.55
CA ALA A 153 24.16 -25.08 33.85
C ALA A 153 24.88 -24.03 34.73
N ALA A 154 24.28 -22.83 34.80
CA ALA A 154 24.51 -21.70 35.72
C ALA A 154 25.68 -20.76 35.35
N ALA A 155 25.62 -19.43 35.54
CA ALA A 155 24.85 -18.60 36.47
C ALA A 155 24.77 -17.12 35.99
N PRO A 156 23.88 -16.27 36.54
CA PRO A 156 23.69 -14.86 36.17
C PRO A 156 24.62 -13.87 36.91
N LEU A 157 24.86 -12.71 36.30
CA LEU A 157 25.67 -11.60 36.83
C LEU A 157 24.88 -10.73 37.84
N PRO A 158 25.48 -10.29 38.97
CA PRO A 158 24.90 -9.26 39.84
C PRO A 158 25.34 -7.84 39.41
N ARG A 159 24.42 -6.87 39.43
CA ARG A 159 24.74 -5.43 39.38
C ARG A 159 24.61 -4.83 40.78
N ALA A 160 25.65 -4.12 41.17
CA ALA A 160 25.87 -3.50 42.47
C ALA A 160 24.93 -2.32 42.75
N ASP A 161 24.59 -2.19 44.03
CA ASP A 161 23.90 -1.08 44.67
C ASP A 161 24.63 0.26 44.48
N LEU A 162 23.90 1.30 44.10
CA LEU A 162 24.29 2.70 44.29
C LEU A 162 23.75 3.19 45.63
N ARG A 163 24.66 3.45 46.58
CA ARG A 163 24.44 4.41 47.66
C ARG A 163 25.34 5.63 47.43
N ARG A 164 24.72 6.79 47.21
CA ARG A 164 24.93 8.03 47.99
C ARG A 164 23.97 9.10 47.53
#